data_AF-A0A371I8R5-F1
#
_entry.id   AF-A0A371I8R5-F1
#
_cell.length_a   1.000
_cell.length_b   1.000
_cell.length_c   1.000
_cell.angle_alpha   90.00
_cell.angle_beta   90.00
_cell.angle_gamma   90.00
#
_symmetry.space_group_name_H-M   'P 1'
#
loop_
_entity.id
_entity.type
_entity.pdbx_description
1 polymer ?
#
loop_
_entity_poly.entity_id
_entity_poly.type
_entity_poly.pdbx_seq_one_letter_code
_entity_poly.pdbx_strand_id
1 'polypeptide(L)'
;MEEETRPIRQQQRRLNLTILDMVKKEVTKLLAAGIIYPISDNQWATCKGHFPLPFINQVLEKLAGKSHYCFLDGFSRYMQIHIAREEQHKTTFTCPFGTFAYTHMPFSLCNAPSTFQR
;
A
#
# COMPACT_ATOMS: atom_id res chain seq x y z
N MET A 1 -19.63 1.60 -8.10
CA MET A 1 -19.32 2.33 -9.34
C MET A 1 -19.24 3.79 -8.99
N GLU A 2 -18.04 4.33 -8.89
CA GLU A 2 -17.77 5.78 -8.93
C GLU A 2 -16.82 5.97 -10.11
N GLU A 3 -17.39 6.11 -11.29
CA GLU A 3 -16.71 6.59 -12.48
C GLU A 3 -16.39 8.09 -12.27
N GLU A 4 -15.19 8.53 -12.64
CA GLU A 4 -14.73 9.94 -12.66
C GLU A 4 -13.93 10.50 -11.46
N THR A 5 -13.00 9.73 -10.87
CA THR A 5 -11.87 10.37 -10.17
C THR A 5 -10.69 10.51 -11.13
N ARG A 6 -10.32 11.76 -11.47
CA ARG A 6 -9.16 12.03 -12.32
C ARG A 6 -7.86 11.70 -11.56
N PRO A 7 -6.87 11.06 -12.19
CA PRO A 7 -5.58 10.79 -11.57
C PRO A 7 -4.88 12.10 -11.19
N ILE A 8 -4.48 12.20 -9.93
CA ILE A 8 -3.72 13.35 -9.44
C ILE A 8 -2.23 13.00 -9.57
N ARG A 9 -1.57 13.57 -10.57
CA ARG A 9 -0.11 13.49 -10.68
C ARG A 9 0.52 14.51 -9.74
N GLN A 10 1.04 14.04 -8.62
CA GLN A 10 1.81 14.90 -7.72
C GLN A 10 3.22 15.14 -8.29
N GLN A 11 3.68 16.39 -8.23
CA GLN A 11 5.05 16.71 -8.58
C GLN A 11 6.01 16.10 -7.55
N GLN A 12 7.08 15.47 -8.05
CA GLN A 12 8.12 14.93 -7.19
C GLN A 12 8.81 16.05 -6.39
N ARG A 13 8.85 15.89 -5.06
CA ARG A 13 9.60 16.78 -4.17
C ARG A 13 11.10 16.61 -4.40
N ARG A 14 11.87 17.70 -4.24
CA ARG A 14 13.33 17.66 -4.25
C ARG A 14 13.84 16.84 -3.07
N LEU A 15 14.73 15.90 -3.34
CA LEU A 15 15.36 15.02 -2.34
C LEU A 15 16.83 15.42 -2.14
N ASN A 16 17.32 15.32 -0.91
CA ASN A 16 18.75 15.44 -0.60
C ASN A 16 19.50 14.19 -1.13
N LEU A 17 20.78 14.31 -1.46
CA LEU A 17 21.65 13.22 -1.93
C LEU A 17 21.61 12.00 -1.01
N THR A 18 21.64 12.17 0.31
CA THR A 18 21.55 11.04 1.26
C THR A 18 20.23 10.27 1.14
N ILE A 19 19.13 11.01 0.93
CA ILE A 19 17.80 10.40 0.74
C ILE A 19 17.73 9.75 -0.64
N LEU A 20 18.38 10.32 -1.65
CA LEU A 20 18.45 9.76 -3.00
C LEU A 20 19.12 8.37 -3.01
N ASP A 21 20.24 8.23 -2.31
CA ASP A 21 20.96 6.95 -2.19
C ASP A 21 20.13 5.90 -1.43
N MET A 22 19.46 6.32 -0.35
CA MET A 22 18.53 5.46 0.38
C MET A 22 17.36 5.00 -0.50
N VAL A 23 16.74 5.91 -1.25
CA VAL A 23 15.65 5.61 -2.18
C VAL A 23 16.12 4.63 -3.26
N LYS A 24 17.32 4.82 -3.81
CA LYS A 24 17.90 3.90 -4.80
C LYS A 24 18.06 2.49 -4.24
N LYS A 25 18.59 2.39 -3.01
CA LYS A 25 18.78 1.11 -2.31
C LYS A 25 17.45 0.41 -2.05
N GLU A 26 16.43 1.14 -1.60
CA GLU A 26 15.13 0.56 -1.29
C GLU A 26 14.39 0.14 -2.58
N VAL A 27 14.41 0.97 -3.63
CA VAL A 27 13.83 0.61 -4.94
C VAL A 27 14.47 -0.68 -5.49
N THR A 28 15.79 -0.80 -5.39
CA THR A 28 16.50 -2.01 -5.84
C THR A 28 16.08 -3.25 -5.04
N LYS A 29 15.92 -3.11 -3.72
CA LYS A 29 15.46 -4.19 -2.84
C LYS A 29 14.02 -4.61 -3.18
N LEU A 30 13.13 -3.65 -3.41
CA LEU A 30 11.73 -3.92 -3.77
C LEU A 30 11.60 -4.58 -5.15
N LEU A 31 12.43 -4.18 -6.12
CA LEU A 31 12.51 -4.81 -7.44
C LEU A 31 12.98 -6.26 -7.32
N ALA A 32 14.06 -6.51 -6.56
CA ALA A 32 14.59 -7.85 -6.33
C ALA A 32 13.59 -8.78 -5.62
N ALA A 33 12.77 -8.23 -4.72
CA ALA A 33 11.71 -8.95 -4.02
C ALA A 33 10.45 -9.16 -4.88
N GLY A 34 10.38 -8.61 -6.10
CA GLY A 34 9.19 -8.70 -6.95
C GLY A 34 7.98 -7.91 -6.43
N ILE A 35 8.19 -6.99 -5.48
CA ILE A 35 7.15 -6.15 -4.87
C ILE A 35 6.75 -5.00 -5.80
N ILE A 36 7.68 -4.57 -6.66
CA ILE A 36 7.45 -3.52 -7.67
C ILE A 36 7.98 -3.92 -9.05
N TYR A 37 7.44 -3.33 -10.11
CA TYR A 37 7.92 -3.49 -11.48
C TYR A 37 7.88 -2.16 -12.25
N PRO A 38 8.76 -1.96 -13.25
CA PRO A 38 8.78 -0.73 -14.05
C PRO A 38 7.55 -0.62 -14.95
N ILE A 39 6.98 0.59 -15.07
CA ILE A 39 5.87 0.91 -15.98
C ILE A 39 6.26 2.05 -16.91
N SER A 40 5.92 1.90 -18.20
CA SER A 40 5.92 2.96 -19.19
C SER A 40 4.54 3.62 -19.22
N ASP A 41 4.38 4.76 -18.53
CA ASP A 41 3.20 5.64 -18.48
C ASP A 41 1.81 4.99 -18.36
N ASN A 42 1.14 5.21 -17.22
CA ASN A 42 -0.30 4.99 -17.10
C ASN A 42 -0.96 6.18 -16.40
N GLN A 43 -2.18 6.50 -16.82
CA GLN A 43 -2.92 7.71 -16.48
C GLN A 43 -4.20 7.36 -15.69
N TRP A 44 -4.17 6.61 -14.58
CA TRP A 44 -5.42 6.25 -13.87
C TRP A 44 -5.30 6.13 -12.33
N ALA A 45 -6.44 6.31 -11.64
CA ALA A 45 -6.58 6.59 -10.19
C ALA A 45 -7.27 5.47 -9.39
N THR A 46 -7.06 5.47 -8.06
CA THR A 46 -7.59 4.50 -7.08
C THR A 46 -9.06 4.73 -6.71
N CYS A 47 -9.91 3.70 -6.78
CA CYS A 47 -11.28 3.70 -6.24
C CYS A 47 -11.31 3.17 -4.79
N LYS A 48 -12.10 3.80 -3.90
CA LYS A 48 -12.24 3.37 -2.50
C LYS A 48 -13.21 2.19 -2.38
N GLY A 49 -12.80 1.12 -1.71
CA GLY A 49 -13.66 -0.01 -1.37
C GLY A 49 -14.31 0.22 0.00
N HIS A 50 -15.62 0.03 0.12
CA HIS A 50 -16.33 0.16 1.39
C HIS A 50 -16.42 -1.20 2.08
N PHE A 51 -15.58 -1.44 3.09
CA PHE A 51 -15.66 -2.63 3.95
C PHE A 51 -15.89 -2.18 5.40
N PRO A 52 -16.94 -2.68 6.07
CA PRO A 52 -17.21 -2.29 7.45
C PRO A 52 -16.15 -2.88 8.40
N LEU A 53 -15.37 -2.01 9.03
CA LEU A 53 -14.51 -2.40 10.15
C LEU A 53 -15.40 -2.84 11.34
N PRO A 54 -14.99 -3.83 12.16
CA PRO A 54 -15.78 -4.29 13.29
C PRO A 54 -15.77 -3.21 14.37
N PHE A 55 -16.88 -3.04 15.07
CA PHE A 55 -16.98 -2.06 16.15
C PHE A 55 -16.04 -2.43 17.29
N ILE A 56 -15.24 -1.47 17.78
CA ILE A 56 -14.20 -1.72 18.79
C ILE A 56 -14.73 -2.39 20.06
N ASN A 57 -15.97 -2.06 20.45
CA ASN A 57 -16.65 -2.62 21.62
C ASN A 57 -16.85 -4.14 21.52
N GLN A 58 -17.13 -4.68 20.33
CA GLN A 58 -17.27 -6.13 20.14
C GLN A 58 -15.96 -6.89 20.32
N VAL A 59 -14.83 -6.25 19.97
CA VAL A 59 -13.51 -6.84 20.17
C VAL A 59 -13.14 -6.78 21.65
N LEU A 60 -13.43 -5.65 22.31
CA LEU A 60 -13.18 -5.47 23.75
C LEU A 60 -13.98 -6.44 24.62
N GLU A 61 -15.25 -6.69 24.30
CA GLU A 61 -16.07 -7.67 25.00
C GLU A 61 -15.50 -9.10 24.89
N LYS A 62 -14.97 -9.48 23.72
CA LYS A 62 -14.32 -10.80 23.52
C LYS A 62 -12.98 -10.94 24.24
N LEU A 63 -12.33 -9.82 24.52
CA LEU A 63 -11.07 -9.76 25.25
C LEU A 63 -11.30 -9.73 26.77
N ALA A 64 -12.40 -9.11 27.23
CA ALA A 64 -12.74 -9.00 28.63
C ALA A 64 -12.74 -10.36 29.35
N GLY A 65 -12.05 -10.42 30.50
CA GLY A 65 -11.96 -11.64 31.33
C GLY A 65 -10.79 -12.57 31.02
N LYS A 66 -9.93 -12.28 30.03
CA LYS A 66 -8.68 -13.03 29.83
C LYS A 66 -7.56 -12.47 30.71
N SER A 67 -6.78 -13.37 31.33
CA SER A 67 -5.69 -13.01 32.25
C SER A 67 -4.38 -12.65 31.54
N HIS A 68 -4.22 -13.05 30.27
CA HIS A 68 -3.01 -12.83 29.49
C HIS A 68 -3.36 -12.43 28.06
N TYR A 69 -2.61 -11.48 27.51
CA TYR A 69 -2.74 -10.99 26.14
C TYR A 69 -1.37 -11.01 25.45
N CYS A 70 -1.36 -11.37 24.17
CA CYS A 70 -0.18 -11.26 23.32
C CYS A 70 -0.53 -10.37 22.13
N PHE A 71 0.28 -9.34 21.91
CA PHE A 71 0.16 -8.50 20.72
C PHE A 71 1.12 -9.02 19.65
N LEU A 72 0.57 -9.37 18.48
CA LEU A 72 1.36 -9.75 17.32
C LEU A 72 1.35 -8.59 16.34
N ASP A 73 2.51 -8.05 16.02
CA ASP A 73 2.64 -7.02 15.01
C ASP A 73 2.55 -7.65 13.60
N GLY A 74 1.60 -7.15 12.81
CA GLY A 74 1.33 -7.60 11.45
C GLY A 74 1.96 -6.71 10.38
N PHE A 75 2.92 -5.85 10.72
CA PHE A 75 3.47 -4.83 9.82
C PHE A 75 3.83 -5.36 8.42
N SER A 76 4.54 -6.48 8.32
CA SER A 76 4.93 -7.03 7.01
C SER A 76 3.81 -7.74 6.24
N ARG A 77 2.64 -7.98 6.87
CA ARG A 77 1.59 -8.80 6.28
C ARG A 77 0.85 -8.09 5.13
N TYR A 78 0.86 -6.74 5.08
CA TYR A 78 0.36 -6.00 3.91
C TYR A 78 1.15 -6.31 2.63
N MET A 79 2.48 -6.45 2.74
CA MET A 79 3.36 -6.76 1.61
C MET A 79 3.18 -8.18 1.07
N GLN A 80 2.37 -9.02 1.72
CA GLN A 80 2.08 -10.39 1.28
C GLN A 80 0.76 -10.47 0.47
N ILE A 81 -0.06 -9.43 0.49
CA ILE A 81 -1.35 -9.43 -0.21
C ILE A 81 -1.14 -8.94 -1.64
N HIS A 82 -1.38 -9.82 -2.61
CA HIS A 82 -1.33 -9.47 -4.02
C HIS A 82 -2.45 -8.50 -4.41
N ILE A 83 -2.08 -7.44 -5.11
CA ILE A 83 -3.03 -6.55 -5.77
C ILE A 83 -3.48 -7.22 -7.07
N ALA A 84 -4.79 -7.22 -7.32
CA ALA A 84 -5.35 -7.68 -8.59
C ALA A 84 -4.66 -6.97 -9.77
N ARG A 85 -4.34 -7.70 -10.84
CA ARG A 85 -3.55 -7.18 -11.97
C ARG A 85 -4.16 -5.92 -12.58
N GLU A 86 -5.48 -5.84 -12.60
CA GLU A 86 -6.27 -4.71 -13.08
C GLU A 86 -6.15 -3.47 -12.19
N GLU A 87 -5.76 -3.60 -10.92
CA GLU A 87 -5.69 -2.50 -9.95
C GLU A 87 -4.25 -2.03 -9.66
N GLN A 88 -3.23 -2.81 -10.05
CA GLN A 88 -1.81 -2.50 -9.81
C GLN A 88 -1.40 -1.14 -10.38
N HIS A 89 -1.97 -0.79 -11.53
CA HIS A 89 -1.70 0.47 -12.22
C HIS A 89 -2.08 1.72 -11.39
N LYS A 90 -3.02 1.57 -10.45
CA LYS A 90 -3.49 2.64 -9.54
C LYS A 90 -2.56 2.86 -8.34
N THR A 91 -1.54 2.02 -8.22
CA THR A 91 -0.53 2.08 -7.14
C THR A 91 0.82 2.55 -7.67
N THR A 92 0.83 3.27 -8.79
CA THR A 92 2.07 3.79 -9.37
C THR A 92 2.67 4.87 -8.49
N PHE A 93 4.00 4.90 -8.44
CA PHE A 93 4.75 6.00 -7.87
C PHE A 93 5.93 6.36 -8.78
N THR A 94 6.31 7.63 -8.72
CA THR A 94 7.45 8.16 -9.49
C THR A 94 8.58 8.50 -8.54
N CYS A 95 9.78 8.06 -8.88
CA CYS A 95 11.02 8.47 -8.23
C CYS A 95 12.05 8.93 -9.27
N PRO A 96 13.20 9.51 -8.89
CA PRO A 96 14.18 10.01 -9.85
C PRO A 96 14.81 8.91 -10.71
N PHE A 97 14.59 7.65 -10.33
CA PHE A 97 15.09 6.44 -11.01
C PHE A 97 14.07 5.80 -11.95
N GLY A 98 12.83 6.31 -12.00
CA GLY A 98 11.78 5.80 -12.88
C GLY A 98 10.39 5.78 -12.24
N THR A 99 9.42 5.27 -13.00
CA THR A 99 8.06 5.04 -12.55
C THR A 99 7.84 3.55 -12.34
N PHE A 100 7.30 3.19 -11.17
CA PHE A 100 7.08 1.81 -10.77
C PHE A 100 5.65 1.61 -10.29
N ALA A 101 5.12 0.40 -10.42
CA ALA A 101 3.85 -0.03 -9.83
C ALA A 101 4.09 -1.14 -8.81
N TYR A 102 3.22 -1.20 -7.79
CA TYR A 102 3.25 -2.28 -6.81
C TYR A 102 2.49 -3.51 -7.31
N THR A 103 3.03 -4.69 -7.02
CA THR A 103 2.36 -5.98 -7.18
C THR A 103 1.65 -6.43 -5.90
N HIS A 104 2.13 -5.94 -4.76
CA HIS A 104 1.60 -6.23 -3.43
C HIS A 104 1.18 -4.93 -2.76
N MET A 105 0.20 -5.01 -1.87
CA MET A 105 -0.41 -3.84 -1.25
C MET A 105 0.63 -2.97 -0.49
N PRO A 106 0.96 -1.76 -0.99
CA PRO A 106 1.89 -0.88 -0.28
C PRO A 106 1.27 -0.30 0.99
N PHE A 107 2.14 0.06 1.93
CA PHE A 107 1.77 0.90 3.06
C PHE A 107 1.27 2.24 2.53
N SER A 108 0.18 2.77 3.11
CA SER A 108 -0.54 4.02 2.77
C SER A 108 -1.72 3.94 1.79
N LEU A 109 -2.08 2.77 1.25
CA LEU A 109 -3.35 2.68 0.51
C LEU A 109 -4.55 2.82 1.46
N CYS A 110 -5.51 3.68 1.08
CA CYS A 110 -6.76 3.85 1.83
C CYS A 110 -7.54 2.54 2.02
N ASN A 111 -7.35 1.56 1.14
CA ASN A 111 -8.00 0.24 1.18
C ASN A 111 -7.14 -0.85 1.85
N ALA A 112 -5.97 -0.51 2.40
CA ALA A 112 -5.10 -1.51 2.99
C ALA A 112 -5.69 -2.18 4.24
N PRO A 113 -6.27 -1.43 5.20
CA PRO A 113 -6.89 -2.04 6.38
C PRO A 113 -8.12 -2.88 6.04
N SER A 114 -8.95 -2.44 5.08
CA SER A 114 -10.16 -3.15 4.68
C SER A 114 -9.88 -4.47 3.97
N THR A 115 -8.83 -4.52 3.14
CA THR A 115 -8.43 -5.77 2.47
C THR A 115 -7.81 -6.76 3.45
N PHE A 116 -7.07 -6.27 4.44
CA PHE A 116 -6.43 -7.09 5.47
C PHE A 116 -7.41 -7.79 6.42
N GLN A 117 -8.59 -7.20 6.60
CA GLN A 117 -9.63 -7.74 7.48
C GLN A 117 -10.46 -8.84 6.82
N ARG A 118 -10.43 -8.95 5.48
CA ARG A 118 -11.16 -9.97 4.73
C ARG A 118 -10.52 -11.33 4.87
#